data_AF-A0A353GNQ3-F1
#
_entry.id   AF-A0A353GNQ3-F1
#
_cell.length_a   1.000
_cell.length_b   1.000
_cell.length_c   1.000
_cell.angle_alpha   90.00
_cell.angle_beta   90.00
_cell.angle_gamma   90.00
#
_symmetry.space_group_name_H-M   'P 1'
#
loop_
_entity.id
_entity.type
_entity.pdbx_description
1 polymer ?
#
loop_
_entity_poly.entity_id
_entity_poly.type
_entity_poly.pdbx_seq_one_letter_code
_entity_poly.pdbx_strand_id
1 'polypeptide(L)'
;ILSMNQVSGSKKKGNAVDNSTAVNKADSLVLSDQAQGLQFATEQVLKSPEVRAEKITELKKQIQDGTYQVSSSDIAQKMVGRSLVDEIAGR
;
A
#
# COMPACT_ATOMS: atom_id res chain seq x y z
N ILE A 1 -4.30 -10.86 12.59
CA ILE A 1 -4.85 -10.20 13.81
C ILE A 1 -4.35 -8.76 13.77
N LEU A 2 -5.24 -7.77 13.63
CA LEU A 2 -4.99 -6.33 13.83
C LEU A 2 -6.31 -5.61 13.46
N SER A 3 -7.20 -5.48 14.44
CA SER A 3 -8.42 -4.69 14.33
C SER A 3 -8.53 -3.88 15.61
N MET A 4 -8.19 -2.59 15.51
CA MET A 4 -8.17 -1.65 16.64
C MET A 4 -8.63 -0.28 16.14
N ASN A 5 -9.95 -0.12 16.05
CA ASN A 5 -10.59 1.19 16.07
C ASN A 5 -11.83 1.14 16.97
N GLN A 6 -11.60 1.29 18.27
CA GLN A 6 -12.62 1.53 19.29
C GLN A 6 -11.99 2.38 20.41
N VAL A 7 -12.31 3.68 20.48
CA VAL A 7 -12.11 4.50 21.69
C VAL A 7 -13.44 5.15 22.05
N SER A 8 -14.30 4.38 22.72
CA SER A 8 -15.59 4.83 23.25
C SER A 8 -15.47 5.19 24.73
N GLY A 9 -15.05 6.43 25.01
CA GLY A 9 -14.98 6.97 26.38
C GLY A 9 -16.35 7.39 26.93
N SER A 10 -17.13 6.46 27.47
CA SER A 10 -18.46 6.75 28.03
C SER A 10 -18.41 7.46 29.39
N LYS A 11 -19.23 8.51 29.50
CA LYS A 11 -19.24 9.61 30.49
C LYS A 11 -19.83 9.27 31.88
N LYS A 12 -19.31 9.97 32.93
CA LYS A 12 -19.86 10.32 34.29
C LYS A 12 -18.90 9.85 35.42
N LYS A 13 -18.60 10.58 36.51
CA LYS A 13 -18.94 11.91 37.09
C LYS A 13 -17.87 12.18 38.20
N GLY A 14 -17.40 13.39 38.53
CA GLY A 14 -17.64 14.75 38.03
C GLY A 14 -17.45 15.83 39.13
N ASN A 15 -16.85 16.99 38.79
CA ASN A 15 -16.40 18.14 39.63
C ASN A 15 -15.14 17.85 40.49
N ALA A 16 -14.09 18.70 40.54
CA ALA A 16 -14.14 20.16 40.65
C ALA A 16 -12.82 20.89 40.25
N VAL A 17 -12.88 22.23 40.34
CA VAL A 17 -11.81 23.25 40.37
C VAL A 17 -11.24 23.74 39.03
N ASP A 18 -11.42 25.05 38.87
CA ASP A 18 -10.96 25.96 37.83
C ASP A 18 -9.49 26.39 38.04
N ASN A 19 -8.67 26.29 37.00
CA ASN A 19 -7.80 27.41 36.59
C ASN A 19 -7.14 27.19 35.23
N SER A 20 -6.89 28.29 34.52
CA SER A 20 -6.01 28.41 33.36
C SER A 20 -6.37 27.57 32.13
N THR A 21 -7.09 28.19 31.20
CA THR A 21 -7.33 27.71 29.83
C THR A 21 -6.05 27.66 28.99
N ALA A 22 -5.15 26.74 29.32
CA ALA A 22 -4.27 26.15 28.32
C ALA A 22 -5.17 25.31 27.40
N VAL A 23 -5.68 25.94 26.34
CA VAL A 23 -6.37 25.23 25.27
C VAL A 23 -5.35 24.30 24.64
N ASN A 24 -5.33 23.05 25.12
CA ASN A 24 -4.71 21.93 24.43
C ASN A 24 -5.52 21.72 23.15
N LYS A 25 -5.22 22.56 22.17
CA LYS A 25 -5.70 22.47 20.80
C LYS A 25 -5.03 21.21 20.25
N ALA A 26 -5.67 20.07 20.50
CA ALA A 26 -5.17 18.76 20.11
C ALA A 26 -4.93 18.81 18.61
N ASP A 27 -3.65 18.79 18.23
CA ASP A 27 -3.26 19.06 16.86
C ASP A 27 -3.75 17.90 15.99
N SER A 28 -4.68 18.20 15.10
CA SER A 28 -5.42 17.17 14.37
C SER A 28 -4.61 16.77 13.16
N LEU A 29 -3.89 15.65 13.28
CA LEU A 29 -3.17 15.03 12.17
C LEU A 29 -4.16 14.44 11.16
N VAL A 30 -4.65 15.30 10.26
CA VAL A 30 -5.41 14.89 9.08
C VAL A 30 -4.42 14.47 8.01
N LEU A 31 -4.35 13.17 7.74
CA LEU A 31 -3.54 12.62 6.66
C LEU A 31 -4.17 13.00 5.31
N SER A 32 -3.40 13.52 4.36
CA SER A 32 -3.92 13.86 3.03
C SER A 32 -4.41 12.62 2.29
N ASP A 33 -5.38 12.79 1.38
CA ASP A 33 -5.97 11.68 0.61
C ASP A 33 -4.90 10.87 -0.15
N GLN A 34 -3.86 11.55 -0.66
CA GLN A 34 -2.71 10.92 -1.30
C GLN A 34 -1.92 10.02 -0.32
N ALA A 35 -1.70 10.46 0.91
CA ALA A 35 -0.98 9.70 1.92
C ALA A 35 -1.81 8.49 2.43
N GLN A 36 -3.13 8.64 2.55
CA GLN A 36 -4.05 7.53 2.84
C GLN A 36 -4.03 6.48 1.71
N GLY A 37 -4.08 6.94 0.45
CA GLY A 37 -3.98 6.08 -0.73
C GLY A 37 -2.64 5.34 -0.81
N LEU A 38 -1.52 6.01 -0.48
CA LEU A 38 -0.20 5.39 -0.42
C LEU A 38 -0.12 4.33 0.69
N GLN A 39 -0.59 4.64 1.91
CA GLN A 39 -0.63 3.66 3.00
C GLN A 39 -1.42 2.41 2.60
N PHE A 40 -2.62 2.59 2.04
CA PHE A 40 -3.43 1.47 1.56
C PHE A 40 -2.69 0.65 0.49
N ALA A 41 -2.09 1.30 -0.51
CA ALA A 41 -1.33 0.60 -1.54
C ALA A 41 -0.15 -0.21 -0.97
N THR A 42 0.64 0.39 -0.06
CA THR A 42 1.74 -0.30 0.62
C THR A 42 1.26 -1.49 1.45
N GLU A 43 0.18 -1.34 2.21
CA GLU A 43 -0.42 -2.43 2.97
C GLU A 43 -0.88 -3.59 2.07
N GLN A 44 -1.50 -3.30 0.93
CA GLN A 44 -1.97 -4.33 0.01
C GLN A 44 -0.82 -5.04 -0.72
N VAL A 45 0.29 -4.34 -1.00
CA VAL A 45 1.53 -4.95 -1.50
C VAL A 45 2.14 -5.88 -0.44
N LEU A 46 2.22 -5.46 0.82
CA LEU A 46 2.76 -6.28 1.92
C LEU A 46 1.89 -7.50 2.26
N LYS A 47 0.57 -7.42 2.06
CA LYS A 47 -0.36 -8.54 2.23
C LYS A 47 -0.39 -9.48 1.01
N SER A 48 0.18 -9.07 -0.13
CA SER A 48 0.21 -9.91 -1.34
C SER A 48 1.20 -11.06 -1.18
N PRO A 49 0.90 -12.26 -1.71
CA PRO A 49 1.83 -13.39 -1.64
C PRO A 49 3.06 -13.11 -2.51
N GLU A 50 4.24 -13.46 -1.99
CA GLU A 50 5.52 -13.39 -2.72
C GLU A 50 5.46 -14.13 -4.07
N VAL A 51 4.83 -15.31 -4.07
CA VAL A 51 4.61 -16.13 -5.26
C VAL A 51 3.13 -16.14 -5.63
N ARG A 52 2.79 -15.52 -6.77
CA ARG A 52 1.44 -15.53 -7.35
C ARG A 52 1.19 -16.83 -8.13
N ALA A 53 0.95 -17.92 -7.40
CA ALA A 53 0.78 -19.27 -7.97
C ALA A 53 -0.28 -19.34 -9.08
N GLU A 54 -1.44 -18.71 -8.90
CA GLU A 54 -2.52 -18.64 -9.90
C GLU A 54 -2.05 -18.07 -11.25
N LYS A 55 -1.31 -16.95 -11.20
CA LYS A 55 -0.75 -16.32 -12.41
C LYS A 55 0.30 -17.20 -13.09
N ILE A 56 1.06 -17.99 -12.33
CA ILE A 56 2.01 -18.95 -12.90
C ILE A 56 1.26 -20.08 -13.62
N THR A 57 0.19 -20.61 -13.02
CA THR A 57 -0.64 -21.67 -13.63
C THR A 57 -1.30 -21.20 -14.93
N GLU A 58 -1.89 -19.99 -14.93
CA GLU A 58 -2.51 -19.41 -16.12
C GLU A 58 -1.49 -19.19 -17.25
N LEU A 59 -0.33 -18.61 -16.95
CA LEU A 59 0.73 -18.40 -17.95
C LEU A 59 1.29 -19.74 -18.48
N LYS A 60 1.47 -20.75 -17.63
CA LYS A 60 1.89 -22.10 -18.05
C LYS A 60 0.89 -22.70 -19.03
N LYS A 61 -0.42 -22.55 -18.76
CA LYS A 61 -1.47 -23.02 -19.66
C LYS A 61 -1.41 -22.29 -21.00
N GLN A 62 -1.35 -20.95 -21.01
CA GLN A 62 -1.26 -20.17 -22.25
C GLN A 62 -0.04 -20.55 -23.10
N ILE A 63 1.09 -20.87 -22.47
CA ILE A 63 2.30 -21.36 -23.15
C ILE A 63 2.08 -22.77 -23.75
N GLN A 64 1.44 -23.68 -23.02
CA GLN A 64 1.11 -25.03 -23.51
C GLN A 64 0.10 -25.00 -24.67
N ASP A 65 -0.92 -24.15 -24.56
CA ASP A 65 -1.97 -23.96 -25.57
C ASP A 65 -1.46 -23.16 -26.79
N GLY A 66 -0.21 -22.68 -26.79
CA GLY A 66 0.37 -21.85 -27.86
C GLY A 66 -0.23 -20.45 -27.99
N THR A 67 -1.03 -20.01 -27.01
CA THR A 67 -1.75 -18.72 -27.02
C THR A 67 -0.99 -17.59 -26.31
N TYR A 68 0.11 -17.89 -25.64
CA TYR A 68 0.99 -16.88 -25.02
C TYR A 68 1.79 -16.10 -26.07
N GLN A 69 1.22 -14.98 -26.53
CA GLN A 69 1.85 -14.09 -27.49
C GLN A 69 2.25 -12.76 -26.83
N VAL A 70 3.55 -12.43 -26.87
CA VAL A 70 4.10 -11.13 -26.47
C VAL A 70 4.61 -10.41 -27.71
N SER A 71 4.39 -9.09 -27.83
CA SER A 71 4.90 -8.34 -28.98
C SER A 71 6.40 -8.03 -28.83
N SER A 72 7.09 -7.86 -29.96
CA SER A 72 8.48 -7.40 -29.97
C SER A 72 8.65 -6.02 -29.32
N SER A 73 7.63 -5.15 -29.41
CA SER A 73 7.60 -3.84 -28.76
C SER A 73 7.57 -3.96 -27.23
N ASP A 74 6.74 -4.86 -26.68
CA ASP A 74 6.68 -5.09 -25.23
C ASP A 74 8.02 -5.59 -24.69
N ILE A 75 8.66 -6.51 -25.41
CA ILE A 75 9.98 -7.06 -25.08
C ILE A 75 11.02 -5.93 -25.06
N ALA A 76 11.11 -5.13 -26.14
CA ALA A 76 12.04 -4.02 -26.25
C ALA A 76 11.82 -2.97 -25.15
N GLN A 77 10.57 -2.61 -24.86
CA GLN A 77 10.22 -1.69 -23.78
C GLN A 77 10.68 -2.21 -22.40
N LYS A 78 10.54 -3.52 -22.13
CA LYS A 78 11.04 -4.12 -20.88
C LYS A 78 12.57 -4.18 -20.82
N MET A 79 13.25 -4.44 -21.94
CA MET A 79 14.72 -4.42 -22.00
C MET A 79 15.27 -3.03 -21.70
N VAL A 80 14.82 -1.99 -22.43
CA VAL A 80 15.29 -0.61 -22.24
C VAL A 80 14.90 -0.09 -20.85
N GLY A 81 13.65 -0.28 -20.44
CA GLY A 81 13.18 0.14 -19.12
C GLY A 81 13.94 -0.53 -17.97
N ARG A 82 14.40 -1.78 -18.16
CA ARG A 82 15.25 -2.46 -17.17
C ARG A 82 16.67 -1.90 -17.15
N SER A 83 17.29 -1.72 -18.32
CA SER A 83 18.64 -1.15 -18.45
C SER A 83 18.76 0.21 -17.77
N LEU A 84 17.77 1.10 -17.96
CA LEU A 84 17.73 2.42 -17.32
C LEU A 84 17.63 2.33 -15.79
N VAL A 85 16.88 1.36 -15.26
CA VAL A 85 16.78 1.14 -13.81
C VAL A 85 18.08 0.60 -13.23
N ASP A 86 18.76 -0.32 -13.93
CA ASP A 86 20.05 -0.87 -13.46
C ASP A 86 21.14 0.22 -13.46
N GLU A 87 21.19 1.09 -14.49
CA GLU A 87 22.11 2.25 -14.57
C GLU A 87 21.88 3.25 -13.42
N ILE A 88 20.62 3.66 -13.18
CA ILE A 88 20.25 4.56 -12.08
C ILE A 88 20.53 3.93 -10.70
N ALA A 89 20.40 2.61 -10.59
CA ALA A 89 20.69 1.86 -9.37
C ALA A 89 22.19 1.59 -9.14
N GLY A 90 23.07 2.02 -10.05
CA GLY A 90 24.52 1.89 -9.92
C GLY A 90 25.02 0.44 -9.98
N ARG A 91 24.45 -0.38 -10.87
CA ARG A 91 24.87 -1.78 -11.11
C ARG A 91 25.60 -1.95 -12.44
#